data_AF-A0AA87ZPY5-F1
#
_entry.id   AF-A0AA87ZPY5-F1
#
_cell.length_a   1.000
_cell.length_b   1.000
_cell.length_c   1.000
_cell.angle_alpha   90.00
_cell.angle_beta   90.00
_cell.angle_gamma   90.00
#
_symmetry.space_group_name_H-M   'P 1'
#
loop_
_entity.id
_entity.type
_entity.pdbx_description
1 polymer ?
#
loop_
_entity_poly.entity_id
_entity_poly.type
_entity_poly.pdbx_seq_one_letter_code
_entity_poly.pdbx_strand_id
1 'polypeptide(L)'
;MGRRKQSRPHRSGGIISGGNDSAEQAELENQRSLNPEEAQKNEFDEIEQPYFVEVDRSGWISDHHLDVSEVVLMDLKLGEGFSGRELNPNLYEDDKYLFRFRLCNVSEYIDRIKLGHWPVLPSSDVIMEFVEKPSAEEGMESCTVIFSGSFDGPDEGISSLVHLASLKFMTLRPVTEVGLSKDVLSTSLRIRVEMLRGAFDACESLLENTRQLWKKSMMNAMVWLRPEVMTSEARYGVSASVETDADLHTEVADGNCSGRRKSGRLDVAGFYEAIKPSKTDAMLEEDLPDLLPELRPYQRRAAYWMVQREKEGVESMPRSGESRFSPLCLSVEFLGTDSKMFYNPFSGNVSLHPEHPSANIFGGILAGNPTALLSLAVLLVAMVLWLL
;
A
#
# COMPACT_ATOMS: atom_id res chain seq x y z
N MET A 1 5.69 10.64 -40.98
CA MET A 1 5.26 9.26 -41.34
C MET A 1 5.53 8.35 -40.15
N GLY A 2 4.47 7.85 -39.52
CA GLY A 2 4.54 7.14 -38.24
C GLY A 2 5.00 5.68 -38.37
N ARG A 3 5.87 5.24 -37.46
CA ARG A 3 6.23 3.83 -37.25
C ARG A 3 5.20 3.20 -36.31
N ARG A 4 4.46 2.20 -36.79
CA ARG A 4 3.54 1.38 -35.98
C ARG A 4 4.35 0.59 -34.93
N LYS A 5 3.94 0.71 -33.65
CA LYS A 5 4.46 -0.10 -32.54
C LYS A 5 3.98 -1.56 -32.71
N GLN A 6 4.89 -2.52 -32.62
CA GLN A 6 4.56 -3.95 -32.58
C GLN A 6 3.90 -4.30 -31.24
N SER A 7 2.89 -5.18 -31.27
CA SER A 7 1.99 -5.45 -30.15
C SER A 7 2.41 -6.61 -29.24
N ARG A 8 3.54 -7.30 -29.48
CA ARG A 8 4.02 -8.42 -28.65
C ARG A 8 5.55 -8.55 -28.69
N PRO A 9 6.26 -8.58 -27.54
CA PRO A 9 7.67 -8.96 -27.51
C PRO A 9 7.80 -10.49 -27.66
N HIS A 10 8.62 -10.94 -28.61
CA HIS A 10 9.01 -12.35 -28.73
C HIS A 10 9.88 -12.75 -27.53
N ARG A 11 9.40 -13.68 -26.70
CA ARG A 11 10.23 -14.42 -25.75
C ARG A 11 11.00 -15.49 -26.53
N SER A 12 12.33 -15.40 -26.56
CA SER A 12 13.21 -16.47 -27.02
C SER A 12 13.27 -17.56 -25.95
N GLY A 13 12.59 -18.67 -26.21
CA GLY A 13 12.75 -19.92 -25.46
C GLY A 13 13.63 -20.90 -26.23
N GLY A 14 14.29 -21.78 -25.47
CA GLY A 14 14.64 -23.13 -25.91
C GLY A 14 15.96 -23.31 -26.63
N ILE A 15 17.00 -23.70 -25.90
CA ILE A 15 18.12 -24.48 -26.44
C ILE A 15 17.75 -25.95 -26.25
N ILE A 16 17.47 -26.66 -27.35
CA ILE A 16 17.58 -28.12 -27.41
C ILE A 16 18.35 -28.47 -28.67
N SER A 17 19.40 -29.26 -28.46
CA SER A 17 20.33 -29.82 -29.43
C SER A 17 19.65 -30.49 -30.62
N GLY A 18 20.13 -30.18 -31.82
CA GLY A 18 19.91 -30.97 -33.02
C GLY A 18 21.14 -31.82 -33.33
N GLY A 19 20.90 -33.04 -33.81
CA GLY A 19 21.92 -33.93 -34.35
C GLY A 19 21.26 -35.23 -34.82
N ASN A 20 20.69 -35.19 -36.03
CA ASN A 20 20.18 -36.34 -36.77
C ASN A 20 21.26 -37.40 -36.93
N ASP A 21 20.88 -38.68 -36.89
CA ASP A 21 21.46 -39.69 -37.79
C ASP A 21 20.46 -40.83 -38.09
N SER A 22 20.11 -40.89 -39.37
CA SER A 22 19.88 -42.07 -40.23
C SER A 22 18.81 -43.15 -39.95
N ALA A 23 18.05 -43.38 -41.04
CA ALA A 23 17.62 -44.68 -41.59
C ALA A 23 16.31 -45.33 -41.07
N GLU A 24 15.26 -45.15 -41.88
CA GLU A 24 14.15 -46.09 -42.01
C GLU A 24 14.67 -47.42 -42.59
N GLN A 25 14.47 -48.54 -41.89
CA GLN A 25 14.09 -49.84 -42.46
C GLN A 25 13.94 -50.93 -41.39
N ALA A 26 12.92 -51.77 -41.61
CA ALA A 26 12.82 -53.19 -41.25
C ALA A 26 12.35 -53.60 -39.84
N GLU A 27 11.21 -54.30 -39.87
CA GLU A 27 11.00 -55.65 -39.27
C GLU A 27 10.93 -55.76 -37.74
N LEU A 28 9.73 -55.99 -37.20
CA LEU A 28 9.15 -57.31 -36.86
C LEU A 28 9.66 -57.88 -35.53
N GLU A 29 8.70 -58.02 -34.61
CA GLU A 29 8.56 -59.09 -33.62
C GLU A 29 9.68 -59.34 -32.59
N ASN A 30 9.36 -59.11 -31.31
CA ASN A 30 9.06 -60.20 -30.37
C ASN A 30 8.51 -59.59 -29.05
N GLN A 31 7.25 -59.90 -28.69
CA GLN A 31 6.88 -60.92 -27.69
C GLN A 31 7.48 -60.61 -26.30
N ARG A 32 6.75 -60.45 -25.19
CA ARG A 32 5.49 -61.06 -24.73
C ARG A 32 5.12 -60.37 -23.41
N SER A 33 3.91 -59.83 -23.30
CA SER A 33 2.84 -60.29 -22.38
C SER A 33 3.22 -60.47 -20.89
N LEU A 34 2.57 -59.71 -19.99
CA LEU A 34 1.52 -60.20 -19.08
C LEU A 34 1.27 -59.19 -17.93
N ASN A 35 0.16 -58.47 -18.09
CA ASN A 35 -0.87 -58.10 -17.12
C ASN A 35 -0.59 -57.45 -15.75
N PRO A 36 -1.57 -56.63 -15.29
CA PRO A 36 -1.46 -55.69 -14.20
C PRO A 36 -1.97 -56.30 -12.90
N GLU A 37 -1.28 -56.06 -11.80
CA GLU A 37 -1.83 -55.92 -10.45
C GLU A 37 -0.64 -55.65 -9.52
N GLU A 38 -0.89 -54.92 -8.43
CA GLU A 38 0.10 -54.43 -7.45
C GLU A 38 0.84 -53.15 -7.84
N ALA A 39 0.12 -52.03 -7.83
CA ALA A 39 0.37 -51.01 -6.81
C ALA A 39 -0.67 -49.90 -6.95
N GLN A 40 -1.83 -50.12 -6.34
CA GLN A 40 -2.55 -49.02 -5.69
C GLN A 40 -1.60 -48.41 -4.66
N LYS A 41 -0.72 -47.50 -5.09
CA LYS A 41 -0.15 -46.52 -4.19
C LYS A 41 -1.15 -45.38 -4.17
N ASN A 42 -1.96 -45.43 -3.12
CA ASN A 42 -2.64 -44.28 -2.53
C ASN A 42 -1.87 -42.99 -2.89
N GLU A 43 -2.50 -42.12 -3.68
CA GLU A 43 -2.38 -40.68 -3.48
C GLU A 43 -2.84 -40.44 -2.05
N PHE A 44 -1.93 -40.63 -1.09
CA PHE A 44 -2.04 -39.90 0.15
C PHE A 44 -1.84 -38.46 -0.26
N ASP A 45 -2.90 -37.66 -0.20
CA ASP A 45 -2.81 -36.22 -0.12
C ASP A 45 -1.61 -35.91 0.80
N GLU A 46 -0.50 -35.43 0.24
CA GLU A 46 0.57 -34.88 1.05
C GLU A 46 -0.07 -33.75 1.83
N ILE A 47 -0.32 -33.98 3.13
CA ILE A 47 -0.94 -32.99 4.00
C ILE A 47 -0.05 -31.75 3.93
N GLU A 48 -0.54 -30.74 3.24
CA GLU A 48 0.23 -29.55 2.94
C GLU A 48 0.66 -28.88 4.23
N GLN A 49 1.98 -28.80 4.45
CA GLN A 49 2.50 -28.26 5.70
C GLN A 49 2.26 -26.74 5.75
N PRO A 50 1.63 -26.22 6.82
CA PRO A 50 1.37 -24.80 6.92
C PRO A 50 2.66 -24.00 7.12
N TYR A 51 2.67 -22.76 6.61
CA TYR A 51 3.75 -21.81 6.84
C TYR A 51 3.39 -20.87 7.99
N PHE A 52 4.32 -20.62 8.90
CA PHE A 52 4.09 -19.78 10.07
C PHE A 52 4.86 -18.46 10.00
N VAL A 53 4.19 -17.38 10.37
CA VAL A 53 4.80 -16.05 10.54
C VAL A 53 4.57 -15.60 11.98
N GLU A 54 5.64 -15.51 12.76
CA GLU A 54 5.56 -15.00 14.13
C GLU A 54 5.35 -13.49 14.15
N VAL A 55 4.50 -13.02 15.06
CA VAL A 55 4.24 -11.60 15.30
C VAL A 55 5.23 -11.07 16.33
N ASP A 56 5.80 -9.89 16.06
CA ASP A 56 6.79 -9.28 16.93
C ASP A 56 6.16 -8.77 18.24
N ARG A 57 6.54 -9.35 19.38
CA ARG A 57 5.99 -8.99 20.70
C ARG A 57 6.76 -7.89 21.44
N SER A 58 7.82 -7.32 20.85
CA SER A 58 8.75 -6.45 21.59
C SER A 58 8.08 -5.19 22.15
N GLY A 59 7.00 -4.73 21.51
CA GLY A 59 6.22 -3.57 21.92
C GLY A 59 5.05 -3.86 22.89
N TRP A 60 4.77 -5.11 23.27
CA TRP A 60 3.53 -5.40 24.02
C TRP A 60 3.47 -4.76 25.42
N ILE A 61 4.63 -4.58 26.06
CA ILE A 61 4.76 -4.09 27.44
C ILE A 61 5.09 -2.58 27.47
N SER A 62 5.30 -1.95 26.30
CA SER A 62 5.66 -0.53 26.27
C SER A 62 4.46 0.39 26.46
N ASP A 63 4.61 1.47 27.22
CA ASP A 63 3.55 2.47 27.40
C ASP A 63 3.27 3.32 26.13
N HIS A 64 4.12 3.22 25.10
CA HIS A 64 4.07 4.07 23.91
C HIS A 64 3.79 3.21 22.67
N HIS A 65 2.52 3.10 22.31
CA HIS A 65 2.09 2.35 21.13
C HIS A 65 1.76 3.27 19.96
N LEU A 66 2.12 2.83 18.75
CA LEU A 66 1.77 3.49 17.49
C LEU A 66 0.59 2.75 16.83
N ASP A 67 -0.52 2.66 17.56
CA ASP A 67 -1.71 1.92 17.15
C ASP A 67 -2.37 2.57 15.92
N VAL A 68 -2.43 1.85 14.80
CA VAL A 68 -3.00 2.34 13.54
C VAL A 68 -4.50 2.12 13.51
N SER A 69 -4.95 0.90 13.84
CA SER A 69 -6.35 0.49 13.74
C SER A 69 -6.67 -0.67 14.69
N GLU A 70 -7.96 -0.93 14.90
CA GLU A 70 -8.49 -2.11 15.60
C GLU A 70 -9.18 -3.02 14.59
N VAL A 71 -8.78 -4.29 14.55
CA VAL A 71 -9.39 -5.33 13.70
C VAL A 71 -10.06 -6.38 14.56
N VAL A 72 -11.03 -7.10 13.98
CA VAL A 72 -11.78 -8.13 14.69
C VAL A 72 -11.39 -9.51 14.20
N LEU A 73 -10.99 -10.36 15.15
CA LEU A 73 -10.80 -11.77 14.91
C LEU A 73 -12.13 -12.49 15.12
N MET A 74 -12.60 -13.19 14.09
CA MET A 74 -13.86 -13.92 14.02
C MET A 74 -13.62 -15.43 14.12
N ASP A 75 -14.71 -16.19 14.23
CA ASP A 75 -14.70 -17.67 14.22
C ASP A 75 -13.71 -18.28 15.23
N LEU A 76 -13.68 -17.70 16.43
CA LEU A 76 -12.73 -18.10 17.46
C LEU A 76 -12.89 -19.56 17.86
N LYS A 77 -11.83 -20.35 17.68
CA LYS A 77 -11.73 -21.73 18.15
C LYS A 77 -10.76 -21.77 19.32
N LEU A 78 -11.26 -22.11 20.49
CA LEU A 78 -10.46 -22.33 21.69
C LEU A 78 -9.82 -23.71 21.66
N GLY A 79 -8.56 -23.80 22.10
CA GLY A 79 -7.83 -25.05 22.28
C GLY A 79 -8.46 -25.93 23.36
N GLU A 80 -8.27 -27.24 23.21
CA GLU A 80 -8.78 -28.24 24.14
C GLU A 80 -8.18 -28.00 25.55
N GLY A 81 -9.04 -27.81 26.55
CA GLY A 81 -8.62 -27.46 27.93
C GLY A 81 -8.64 -25.96 28.28
N PHE A 82 -8.79 -25.07 27.29
CA PHE A 82 -8.93 -23.62 27.50
C PHE A 82 -10.40 -23.14 27.54
N SER A 83 -11.34 -24.07 27.67
CA SER A 83 -12.78 -23.80 27.85
C SER A 83 -13.10 -23.28 29.26
N GLY A 84 -12.69 -22.04 29.56
CA GLY A 84 -13.20 -21.32 30.73
C GLY A 84 -12.19 -20.91 31.80
N ARG A 85 -10.89 -20.80 31.47
CA ARG A 85 -10.02 -19.89 32.22
C ARG A 85 -10.13 -18.52 31.58
N GLU A 86 -10.51 -17.52 32.38
CA GLU A 86 -10.32 -16.11 32.02
C GLU A 86 -8.90 -15.98 31.44
N LEU A 87 -8.78 -15.52 30.19
CA LEU A 87 -7.47 -15.14 29.66
C LEU A 87 -6.97 -14.04 30.59
N ASN A 88 -6.12 -14.43 31.55
CA ASN A 88 -5.59 -13.51 32.51
C ASN A 88 -4.80 -12.46 31.70
N PRO A 89 -5.03 -11.15 31.90
CA PRO A 89 -4.23 -10.08 31.29
C PRO A 89 -2.72 -10.38 31.35
N ASN A 90 -2.27 -11.00 32.44
CA ASN A 90 -0.87 -11.34 32.67
C ASN A 90 -0.31 -12.42 31.71
N LEU A 91 -1.16 -13.14 30.98
CA LEU A 91 -0.71 -14.07 29.93
C LEU A 91 0.01 -13.31 28.81
N TYR A 92 -0.37 -12.07 28.55
CA TYR A 92 0.27 -11.28 27.49
C TYR A 92 1.65 -10.76 27.91
N GLU A 93 1.97 -10.76 29.20
CA GLU A 93 3.28 -10.32 29.71
C GLU A 93 4.33 -11.44 29.64
N ASP A 94 3.91 -12.71 29.66
CA ASP A 94 4.82 -13.86 29.73
C ASP A 94 5.41 -14.19 28.34
N ASP A 95 6.73 -14.28 28.25
CA ASP A 95 7.51 -14.58 27.04
C ASP A 95 7.22 -15.95 26.41
N LYS A 96 6.55 -16.83 27.15
CA LYS A 96 6.11 -18.13 26.63
C LYS A 96 4.95 -18.02 25.65
N TYR A 97 4.17 -16.93 25.64
CA TYR A 97 3.04 -16.80 24.72
C TYR A 97 3.39 -15.95 23.49
N LEU A 98 2.79 -16.24 22.33
CA LEU A 98 2.99 -15.44 21.12
C LEU A 98 1.78 -15.49 20.20
N PHE A 99 1.65 -14.45 19.38
CA PHE A 99 0.83 -14.49 18.18
C PHE A 99 1.63 -14.97 16.97
N ARG A 100 1.01 -15.81 16.14
CA ARG A 100 1.54 -16.18 14.84
C ARG A 100 0.41 -16.30 13.82
N PHE A 101 0.71 -15.97 12.57
CA PHE A 101 -0.13 -16.32 11.45
C PHE A 101 0.20 -17.74 10.99
N ARG A 102 -0.82 -18.57 10.82
CA ARG A 102 -0.76 -19.84 10.11
C ARG A 102 -1.32 -19.66 8.71
N LEU A 103 -0.49 -19.89 7.71
CA LEU A 103 -0.86 -19.84 6.29
C LEU A 103 -1.04 -21.26 5.76
N CYS A 104 -2.20 -21.52 5.16
CA CYS A 104 -2.55 -22.78 4.51
C CYS A 104 -2.40 -22.64 2.99
N ASN A 105 -2.26 -23.76 2.27
CA ASN A 105 -2.26 -23.76 0.80
C ASN A 105 -1.18 -22.89 0.15
N VAL A 106 0.00 -22.80 0.78
CA VAL A 106 1.10 -21.92 0.36
C VAL A 106 2.33 -22.62 -0.20
N SER A 107 2.33 -23.94 -0.32
CA SER A 107 3.48 -24.75 -0.76
C SER A 107 4.12 -24.23 -2.05
N GLU A 108 3.31 -23.88 -3.05
CA GLU A 108 3.75 -23.34 -4.34
C GLU A 108 4.40 -21.94 -4.24
N TYR A 109 4.15 -21.23 -3.14
CA TYR A 109 4.59 -19.84 -2.94
C TYR A 109 5.74 -19.70 -1.93
N ILE A 110 6.11 -20.75 -1.19
CA ILE A 110 7.11 -20.68 -0.11
C ILE A 110 8.43 -20.06 -0.58
N ASP A 111 8.95 -20.50 -1.73
CA ASP A 111 10.22 -19.98 -2.25
C ASP A 111 10.12 -18.51 -2.65
N ARG A 112 8.95 -18.07 -3.13
CA ARG A 112 8.69 -16.66 -3.47
C ARG A 112 8.55 -15.80 -2.23
N ILE A 113 7.86 -16.31 -1.22
CA ILE A 113 7.73 -15.68 0.10
C ILE A 113 9.12 -15.46 0.70
N LYS A 114 9.99 -16.47 0.71
CA LYS A 114 11.39 -16.33 1.19
C LYS A 114 12.19 -15.26 0.42
N LEU A 115 11.82 -14.96 -0.82
CA LEU A 115 12.45 -13.94 -1.65
C LEU A 115 11.85 -12.53 -1.53
N GLY A 116 10.87 -12.29 -0.65
CA GLY A 116 10.22 -10.98 -0.54
C GLY A 116 8.89 -10.86 -1.29
N HIS A 117 8.49 -11.89 -2.05
CA HIS A 117 7.30 -11.84 -2.91
C HIS A 117 6.11 -12.52 -2.23
N TRP A 118 5.25 -11.72 -1.61
CA TRP A 118 4.04 -12.21 -0.98
C TRP A 118 2.88 -12.35 -1.98
N PRO A 119 2.26 -13.54 -2.09
CA PRO A 119 1.03 -13.71 -2.84
C PRO A 119 -0.15 -13.05 -2.10
N VAL A 120 -1.24 -12.81 -2.84
CA VAL A 120 -2.53 -12.53 -2.23
C VAL A 120 -3.16 -13.89 -1.95
N LEU A 121 -3.34 -14.20 -0.67
CA LEU A 121 -3.96 -15.42 -0.18
C LEU A 121 -5.43 -15.14 0.16
N PRO A 122 -6.32 -16.13 -0.06
CA PRO A 122 -7.67 -16.06 0.47
C PRO A 122 -7.66 -15.85 1.99
N SER A 123 -8.58 -15.03 2.50
CA SER A 123 -8.75 -14.82 3.94
C SER A 123 -9.01 -16.12 4.73
N SER A 124 -9.61 -17.13 4.10
CA SER A 124 -9.80 -18.48 4.68
C SER A 124 -8.50 -19.22 4.97
N ASP A 125 -7.43 -18.87 4.25
CA ASP A 125 -6.14 -19.56 4.30
C ASP A 125 -5.18 -18.90 5.30
N VAL A 126 -5.57 -17.75 5.87
CA VAL A 126 -4.80 -17.01 6.86
C VAL A 126 -5.51 -17.06 8.21
N ILE A 127 -4.91 -17.76 9.17
CA ILE A 127 -5.47 -17.94 10.50
C ILE A 127 -4.52 -17.35 11.53
N MET A 128 -5.03 -16.49 12.42
CA MET A 128 -4.27 -16.02 13.57
C MET A 128 -4.33 -17.09 14.66
N GLU A 129 -3.20 -17.40 15.26
CA GLU A 129 -3.08 -18.32 16.40
C GLU A 129 -2.39 -17.63 17.57
N PHE A 130 -2.97 -17.77 18.75
CA PHE A 130 -2.29 -17.49 20.01
C PHE A 130 -1.78 -18.81 20.58
N VAL A 131 -0.46 -18.91 20.76
CA VAL A 131 0.17 -20.18 21.13
C VAL A 131 1.09 -20.02 22.34
N GLU A 132 1.19 -21.10 23.11
CA GLU A 132 2.17 -21.27 24.17
C GLU A 132 3.39 -22.02 23.62
N LYS A 133 4.57 -21.43 23.74
CA LYS A 133 5.85 -22.07 23.43
C LYS A 133 6.05 -23.22 24.42
N PRO A 134 6.52 -24.38 23.94
CA PRO A 134 6.88 -25.46 24.84
C PRO A 134 7.99 -24.99 25.78
N SER A 135 7.89 -25.35 27.06
CA SER A 135 8.99 -25.15 27.99
C SER A 135 10.17 -26.03 27.54
N ALA A 136 11.40 -25.53 27.63
CA ALA A 136 12.59 -26.31 27.22
C ALA A 136 12.80 -27.61 28.01
N GLU A 137 12.01 -27.83 29.06
CA GLU A 137 12.06 -28.99 29.96
C GLU A 137 11.09 -30.11 29.52
N GLU A 138 10.05 -29.79 28.76
CA GLU A 138 9.09 -30.75 28.22
C GLU A 138 9.48 -31.02 26.77
N GLY A 139 10.00 -32.21 26.47
CA GLY A 139 10.46 -32.63 25.13
C GLY A 139 9.37 -32.73 24.04
N MET A 140 8.39 -31.84 24.05
CA MET A 140 7.28 -31.73 23.12
C MET A 140 7.56 -30.58 22.14
N GLU A 141 7.82 -30.94 20.87
CA GLU A 141 8.31 -29.98 19.86
C GLU A 141 7.22 -29.04 19.30
N SER A 142 5.95 -29.24 19.65
CA SER A 142 4.82 -28.49 19.09
C SER A 142 4.27 -27.46 20.09
N CYS A 143 4.13 -26.21 19.66
CA CYS A 143 3.42 -25.18 20.43
C CYS A 143 1.96 -25.56 20.66
N THR A 144 1.46 -25.30 21.88
CA THR A 144 0.05 -25.53 22.22
C THR A 144 -0.77 -24.34 21.76
N VAL A 145 -1.77 -24.57 20.89
CA VAL A 145 -2.66 -23.50 20.42
C VAL A 145 -3.74 -23.22 21.47
N ILE A 146 -3.77 -22.00 21.98
CA ILE A 146 -4.74 -21.55 23.00
C ILE A 146 -6.03 -21.12 22.32
N PHE A 147 -5.90 -20.31 21.26
CA PHE A 147 -7.02 -19.98 20.40
C PHE A 147 -6.56 -19.69 18.97
N SER A 148 -7.50 -19.80 18.04
CA SER A 148 -7.31 -19.44 16.64
C SER A 148 -8.54 -18.74 16.07
N GLY A 149 -8.37 -17.91 15.04
CA GLY A 149 -9.49 -17.25 14.37
C GLY A 149 -9.09 -16.62 13.03
N SER A 150 -10.08 -16.11 12.32
CA SER A 150 -9.96 -15.47 11.00
C SER A 150 -10.16 -13.96 11.10
N PHE A 151 -9.62 -13.18 10.17
CA PHE A 151 -9.83 -11.72 10.13
C PHE A 151 -11.06 -11.35 9.30
N ASP A 152 -11.75 -10.28 9.68
CA ASP A 152 -12.88 -9.68 8.96
C ASP A 152 -12.45 -8.72 7.82
N GLY A 153 -11.37 -9.06 7.12
CA GLY A 153 -10.72 -8.20 6.13
C GLY A 153 -10.73 -8.75 4.69
N PRO A 154 -10.40 -7.90 3.71
CA PRO A 154 -10.19 -8.36 2.34
C PRO A 154 -8.88 -9.15 2.22
N ASP A 155 -8.85 -10.09 1.27
CA ASP A 155 -7.70 -10.96 0.98
C ASP A 155 -6.38 -10.18 0.81
N GLU A 156 -6.40 -9.06 0.06
CA GLU A 156 -5.22 -8.22 -0.12
C GLU A 156 -4.77 -7.54 1.17
N GLY A 157 -5.71 -7.09 2.00
CA GLY A 157 -5.43 -6.41 3.26
C GLY A 157 -4.79 -7.36 4.26
N ILE A 158 -5.40 -8.53 4.45
CA ILE A 158 -4.91 -9.57 5.37
C ILE A 158 -3.55 -10.09 4.92
N SER A 159 -3.40 -10.48 3.65
CA SER A 159 -2.13 -10.98 3.12
C SER A 159 -1.02 -9.94 3.25
N SER A 160 -1.36 -8.66 3.08
CA SER A 160 -0.40 -7.57 3.24
C SER A 160 -0.02 -7.32 4.69
N LEU A 161 -0.97 -7.46 5.63
CA LEU A 161 -0.69 -7.40 7.06
C LEU A 161 0.29 -8.51 7.48
N VAL A 162 0.08 -9.74 7.00
CA VAL A 162 1.01 -10.87 7.23
C VAL A 162 2.41 -10.55 6.71
N HIS A 163 2.51 -10.00 5.49
CA HIS A 163 3.80 -9.60 4.92
C HIS A 163 4.50 -8.54 5.78
N LEU A 164 3.79 -7.48 6.17
CA LEU A 164 4.35 -6.40 6.98
C LEU A 164 4.74 -6.90 8.39
N ALA A 165 3.98 -7.83 8.96
CA ALA A 165 4.35 -8.51 10.20
C ALA A 165 5.62 -9.34 10.06
N SER A 166 5.80 -10.08 8.96
CA SER A 166 7.01 -10.86 8.69
C SER A 166 8.28 -10.00 8.59
N LEU A 167 8.12 -8.74 8.15
CA LEU A 167 9.19 -7.74 8.07
C LEU A 167 9.38 -6.94 9.36
N LYS A 168 8.57 -7.21 10.40
CA LYS A 168 8.51 -6.43 11.64
C LYS A 168 8.23 -4.94 11.40
N PHE A 169 7.38 -4.64 10.41
CA PHE A 169 6.88 -3.29 10.15
C PHE A 169 5.56 -3.03 10.86
N MET A 170 4.78 -4.08 11.07
CA MET A 170 3.56 -4.03 11.88
C MET A 170 3.55 -5.15 12.90
N THR A 171 2.87 -4.94 14.02
CA THR A 171 2.59 -5.97 15.01
C THR A 171 1.12 -5.98 15.39
N LEU A 172 0.72 -7.04 16.09
CA LEU A 172 -0.62 -7.25 16.60
C LEU A 172 -0.59 -7.45 18.11
N ARG A 173 -1.51 -6.79 18.80
CA ARG A 173 -1.66 -6.85 20.25
C ARG A 173 -3.12 -7.03 20.63
N PRO A 174 -3.47 -7.86 21.62
CA PRO A 174 -4.86 -8.01 22.03
C PRO A 174 -5.33 -6.76 22.78
N VAL A 175 -6.62 -6.41 22.64
CA VAL A 175 -7.21 -5.30 23.40
C VAL A 175 -7.69 -5.80 24.76
N THR A 176 -6.93 -5.50 25.81
CA THR A 176 -7.16 -5.98 27.18
C THR A 176 -8.25 -5.20 27.94
N GLU A 177 -8.66 -4.03 27.44
CA GLU A 177 -9.55 -3.09 28.16
C GLU A 177 -11.03 -3.51 28.18
N VAL A 178 -11.45 -4.39 27.27
CA VAL A 178 -12.82 -4.92 27.27
C VAL A 178 -12.84 -6.16 28.15
N GLY A 179 -13.46 -6.05 29.32
CA GLY A 179 -13.71 -7.18 30.22
C GLY A 179 -14.18 -8.38 29.41
N LEU A 180 -13.34 -9.42 29.39
CA LEU A 180 -13.47 -10.60 28.55
C LEU A 180 -14.62 -11.48 29.08
N SER A 181 -15.85 -11.00 28.91
CA SER A 181 -17.04 -11.74 29.31
C SER A 181 -17.22 -12.96 28.41
N LYS A 182 -17.55 -14.08 29.05
CA LYS A 182 -17.64 -15.43 28.47
C LYS A 182 -18.54 -15.54 27.23
N ASP A 183 -19.55 -14.67 27.11
CA ASP A 183 -20.51 -14.64 26.00
C ASP A 183 -20.06 -13.75 24.81
N VAL A 184 -19.08 -12.86 25.00
CA VAL A 184 -18.57 -11.97 23.92
C VAL A 184 -17.32 -12.57 23.29
N LEU A 185 -16.48 -13.22 24.08
CA LEU A 185 -15.32 -13.97 23.60
C LEU A 185 -15.67 -15.24 22.81
N SER A 186 -16.91 -15.73 22.90
CA SER A 186 -17.34 -16.91 22.15
C SER A 186 -17.47 -16.68 20.65
N THR A 187 -17.41 -15.43 20.17
CA THR A 187 -17.56 -15.13 18.74
C THR A 187 -16.47 -14.24 18.16
N SER A 188 -15.88 -13.33 18.95
CA SER A 188 -14.90 -12.38 18.40
C SER A 188 -13.92 -11.80 19.42
N LEU A 189 -12.69 -11.50 18.96
CA LEU A 189 -11.63 -10.85 19.76
C LEU A 189 -11.12 -9.62 19.02
N ARG A 190 -10.97 -8.49 19.72
CA ARG A 190 -10.37 -7.28 19.13
C ARG A 190 -8.86 -7.32 19.25
N ILE A 191 -8.21 -6.96 18.16
CA ILE A 191 -6.76 -6.92 18.04
C ILE A 191 -6.37 -5.53 17.54
N ARG A 192 -5.44 -4.87 18.24
CA ARG A 192 -4.80 -3.64 17.78
C ARG A 192 -3.68 -3.97 16.81
N VAL A 193 -3.67 -3.26 15.70
CA VAL A 193 -2.57 -3.27 14.73
C VAL A 193 -1.70 -2.05 14.98
N GLU A 194 -0.43 -2.29 15.30
CA GLU A 194 0.55 -1.27 15.65
C GLU A 194 1.62 -1.17 14.58
N MET A 195 2.04 0.06 14.26
CA MET A 195 3.18 0.32 13.38
C MET A 195 4.47 0.28 14.17
N LEU A 196 5.43 -0.53 13.73
CA LEU A 196 6.74 -0.64 14.38
C LEU A 196 7.73 0.38 13.84
N ARG A 197 8.75 0.71 14.65
CA ARG A 197 9.82 1.65 14.28
C ARG A 197 10.50 1.28 12.97
N GLY A 198 10.66 -0.03 12.72
CA GLY A 198 11.27 -0.56 11.50
C GLY A 198 10.57 -0.11 10.21
N ALA A 199 9.25 0.15 10.24
CA ALA A 199 8.54 0.66 9.07
C ALA A 199 8.96 2.10 8.72
N PHE A 200 9.16 2.94 9.73
CA PHE A 200 9.64 4.31 9.55
C PHE A 200 11.12 4.33 9.17
N ASP A 201 11.94 3.50 9.80
CA ASP A 201 13.38 3.42 9.51
C ASP A 201 13.64 2.88 8.08
N ALA A 202 12.74 2.05 7.54
CA ALA A 202 12.79 1.58 6.16
C ALA A 202 12.35 2.64 5.12
N CYS A 203 11.69 3.72 5.57
CA CYS A 203 11.30 4.84 4.72
C CYS A 203 12.30 5.99 4.88
N GLU A 204 13.21 6.16 3.92
CA GLU A 204 14.12 7.32 3.96
C GLU A 204 13.37 8.65 3.75
N SER A 205 12.31 8.64 2.92
CA SER A 205 11.50 9.81 2.56
C SER A 205 10.08 9.39 2.20
N LEU A 206 9.07 10.22 2.51
CA LEU A 206 7.69 10.03 2.07
C LEU A 206 7.56 10.16 0.55
N LEU A 207 8.43 10.92 -0.11
CA LEU A 207 8.41 11.12 -1.56
C LEU A 207 9.25 10.10 -2.35
N GLU A 208 9.94 9.20 -1.66
CA GLU A 208 10.77 8.18 -2.27
C GLU A 208 9.94 7.17 -3.09
N ASN A 209 10.25 7.05 -4.39
CA ASN A 209 9.52 6.18 -5.32
C ASN A 209 10.29 4.90 -5.71
N THR A 210 11.15 4.40 -4.81
CA THR A 210 11.82 3.12 -5.03
C THR A 210 10.81 1.98 -5.03
N ARG A 211 11.01 1.02 -5.94
CA ARG A 211 10.12 -0.13 -6.11
C ARG A 211 10.49 -1.24 -5.12
N GLN A 212 10.09 -1.07 -3.86
CA GLN A 212 10.24 -2.09 -2.85
C GLN A 212 8.94 -2.92 -2.75
N LEU A 213 9.07 -4.23 -2.55
CA LEU A 213 7.94 -5.17 -2.61
C LEU A 213 6.91 -4.92 -1.48
N TRP A 214 7.38 -4.52 -0.30
CA TRP A 214 6.54 -4.24 0.86
C TRP A 214 5.69 -2.97 0.71
N LYS A 215 6.08 -2.01 -0.16
CA LYS A 215 5.32 -0.76 -0.37
C LYS A 215 3.91 -1.02 -0.88
N LYS A 216 3.76 -2.02 -1.77
CA LYS A 216 2.44 -2.48 -2.21
C LYS A 216 1.62 -3.06 -1.06
N SER A 217 2.25 -3.84 -0.19
CA SER A 217 1.60 -4.38 1.00
C SER A 217 1.19 -3.27 1.98
N MET A 218 2.04 -2.26 2.20
CA MET A 218 1.68 -1.10 3.02
C MET A 218 0.44 -0.39 2.49
N MET A 219 0.36 -0.14 1.17
CA MET A 219 -0.83 0.45 0.55
C MET A 219 -2.08 -0.40 0.76
N ASN A 220 -2.01 -1.71 0.47
CA ASN A 220 -3.15 -2.61 0.61
C ASN A 220 -3.61 -2.76 2.07
N ALA A 221 -2.67 -2.83 3.02
CA ALA A 221 -2.99 -2.86 4.44
C ALA A 221 -3.68 -1.57 4.88
N MET A 222 -3.15 -0.40 4.48
CA MET A 222 -3.75 0.89 4.82
C MET A 222 -5.14 1.11 4.19
N VAL A 223 -5.41 0.57 2.99
CA VAL A 223 -6.77 0.56 2.39
C VAL A 223 -7.77 -0.09 3.33
N TRP A 224 -7.36 -1.16 4.00
CA TRP A 224 -8.23 -1.90 4.93
C TRP A 224 -8.25 -1.25 6.32
N LEU A 225 -7.09 -0.94 6.89
CA LEU A 225 -6.96 -0.47 8.26
C LEU A 225 -7.44 0.97 8.45
N ARG A 226 -7.24 1.83 7.44
CA ARG A 226 -7.57 3.26 7.44
C ARG A 226 -8.17 3.69 6.09
N PRO A 227 -9.35 3.16 5.71
CA PRO A 227 -9.92 3.39 4.38
C PRO A 227 -10.11 4.87 4.03
N GLU A 228 -10.23 5.75 5.02
CA GLU A 228 -10.36 7.19 4.84
C GLU A 228 -9.15 7.81 4.09
N VAL A 229 -7.94 7.24 4.24
CA VAL A 229 -6.72 7.77 3.58
C VAL A 229 -6.69 7.45 2.08
N MET A 230 -7.55 6.55 1.62
CA MET A 230 -7.63 6.10 0.23
C MET A 230 -8.80 6.74 -0.54
N THR A 231 -9.57 7.60 0.11
CA THR A 231 -10.65 8.36 -0.54
C THR A 231 -10.10 9.35 -1.57
N SER A 232 -10.90 9.71 -2.57
CA SER A 232 -10.53 10.77 -3.53
C SER A 232 -10.39 12.13 -2.85
N GLU A 233 -11.19 12.36 -1.80
CA GLU A 233 -11.13 13.57 -0.99
C GLU A 233 -9.80 13.67 -0.25
N ALA A 234 -9.39 12.62 0.45
CA ALA A 234 -8.10 12.63 1.12
C ALA A 234 -6.94 12.75 0.12
N ARG A 235 -6.94 11.93 -0.95
CA ARG A 235 -5.80 11.86 -1.88
C ARG A 235 -5.66 13.04 -2.83
N TYR A 236 -6.79 13.65 -3.23
CA TYR A 236 -6.82 14.65 -4.29
C TYR A 236 -7.53 15.95 -3.87
N GLY A 237 -8.09 16.03 -2.65
CA GLY A 237 -8.90 17.15 -2.22
C GLY A 237 -10.26 17.26 -2.93
N VAL A 238 -10.73 16.17 -3.54
CA VAL A 238 -11.98 16.16 -4.32
C VAL A 238 -13.12 15.51 -3.53
N SER A 239 -14.03 16.33 -3.01
CA SER A 239 -15.27 15.88 -2.38
C SER A 239 -16.28 15.39 -3.43
N ALA A 240 -16.95 14.27 -3.18
CA ALA A 240 -17.84 13.59 -4.14
C ALA A 240 -19.11 14.37 -4.55
N SER A 241 -19.34 15.57 -4.00
CA SER A 241 -20.53 16.38 -4.21
C SER A 241 -20.58 17.13 -5.55
N VAL A 242 -19.55 17.03 -6.41
CA VAL A 242 -19.49 17.79 -7.68
C VAL A 242 -19.97 16.99 -8.90
N GLU A 243 -20.23 15.67 -8.77
CA GLU A 243 -20.61 14.82 -9.92
C GLU A 243 -22.10 14.40 -10.00
N THR A 244 -22.99 14.92 -9.13
CA THR A 244 -24.38 14.42 -9.03
C THR A 244 -25.47 15.43 -9.38
N ASP A 245 -25.30 16.26 -10.41
CA ASP A 245 -26.41 17.05 -11.00
C ASP A 245 -26.63 16.81 -12.51
N ALA A 246 -26.01 15.79 -13.10
CA ALA A 246 -26.25 15.42 -14.50
C ALA A 246 -26.41 13.90 -14.64
N ASP A 247 -27.63 13.43 -14.38
CA ASP A 247 -28.29 12.23 -14.95
C ASP A 247 -29.17 11.52 -13.91
N LEU A 248 -30.20 12.22 -13.42
CA LEU A 248 -31.39 11.56 -12.89
C LEU A 248 -32.34 11.29 -14.06
N HIS A 249 -32.15 10.17 -14.76
CA HIS A 249 -33.25 9.46 -15.40
C HIS A 249 -32.91 7.99 -15.71
N THR A 250 -33.62 7.11 -14.99
CA THR A 250 -34.26 5.87 -15.47
C THR A 250 -33.53 4.52 -15.26
N GLU A 251 -34.16 3.73 -14.37
CA GLU A 251 -34.38 2.27 -14.37
C GLU A 251 -33.37 1.27 -13.76
N VAL A 252 -33.69 0.91 -12.49
CA VAL A 252 -33.98 -0.42 -11.91
C VAL A 252 -33.15 -1.66 -12.33
N ALA A 253 -32.55 -2.27 -11.30
CA ALA A 253 -32.16 -3.67 -11.08
C ALA A 253 -31.10 -4.31 -12.01
N ASP A 254 -29.91 -4.59 -11.45
CA ASP A 254 -29.54 -5.95 -11.02
C ASP A 254 -28.23 -5.91 -10.20
N GLY A 255 -28.11 -6.84 -9.24
CA GLY A 255 -26.96 -6.96 -8.35
C GLY A 255 -25.71 -7.44 -9.07
N ASN A 256 -24.67 -6.60 -9.06
CA ASN A 256 -23.27 -7.02 -9.11
C ASN A 256 -22.37 -5.79 -8.89
N CYS A 257 -21.83 -5.66 -7.67
CA CYS A 257 -20.80 -4.67 -7.35
C CYS A 257 -19.44 -5.09 -7.93
N SER A 258 -19.35 -5.22 -9.25
CA SER A 258 -18.07 -5.14 -9.95
C SER A 258 -17.97 -3.73 -10.49
N GLY A 259 -17.08 -2.92 -9.91
CA GLY A 259 -16.84 -1.52 -10.28
C GLY A 259 -16.53 -1.36 -11.75
N ARG A 260 -17.58 -1.23 -12.56
CA ARG A 260 -17.51 -0.83 -13.96
C ARG A 260 -16.97 0.58 -13.94
N ARG A 261 -15.65 0.72 -14.14
CA ARG A 261 -15.01 2.01 -14.44
C ARG A 261 -15.69 2.54 -15.70
N LYS A 262 -16.81 3.26 -15.54
CA LYS A 262 -17.30 4.20 -16.54
C LYS A 262 -16.10 5.10 -16.78
N SER A 263 -15.48 4.98 -17.95
CA SER A 263 -14.45 5.90 -18.38
C SER A 263 -15.10 7.28 -18.39
N GLY A 264 -14.97 8.03 -17.30
CA GLY A 264 -15.36 9.42 -17.24
C GLY A 264 -14.67 10.10 -18.41
N ARG A 265 -15.43 10.75 -19.29
CA ARG A 265 -14.83 11.64 -20.29
C ARG A 265 -14.04 12.67 -19.50
N LEU A 266 -12.75 12.79 -19.77
CA LEU A 266 -11.92 13.83 -19.18
C LEU A 266 -12.56 15.19 -19.52
N ASP A 267 -13.05 15.89 -18.50
CA ASP A 267 -13.48 17.27 -18.65
C ASP A 267 -12.24 18.15 -18.75
N VAL A 268 -11.81 18.38 -19.98
CA VAL A 268 -10.67 19.23 -20.30
C VAL A 268 -10.91 20.65 -19.79
N ALA A 269 -12.15 21.16 -19.88
CA ALA A 269 -12.46 22.53 -19.46
C ALA A 269 -12.41 22.67 -17.93
N GLY A 270 -13.03 21.74 -17.20
CA GLY A 270 -12.95 21.68 -15.74
C GLY A 270 -11.52 21.54 -15.23
N PHE A 271 -10.70 20.68 -15.86
CA PHE A 271 -9.28 20.56 -15.54
C PHE A 271 -8.55 21.90 -15.71
N TYR A 272 -8.75 22.60 -16.85
CA TYR A 272 -8.12 23.90 -17.07
C TYR A 272 -8.54 24.94 -16.05
N GLU A 273 -9.81 25.01 -15.67
CA GLU A 273 -10.25 25.97 -14.64
C GLU A 273 -9.70 25.63 -13.24
N ALA A 274 -9.57 24.34 -12.89
CA ALA A 274 -9.04 23.92 -11.59
C ALA A 274 -7.54 24.26 -11.41
N ILE A 275 -6.75 24.21 -12.48
CA ILE A 275 -5.30 24.52 -12.43
C ILE A 275 -4.99 25.97 -12.81
N LYS A 276 -5.99 26.76 -13.17
CA LYS A 276 -5.81 28.13 -13.66
C LYS A 276 -5.36 29.03 -12.51
N PRO A 277 -4.26 29.78 -12.67
CA PRO A 277 -3.85 30.77 -11.69
C PRO A 277 -4.95 31.79 -11.42
N SER A 278 -5.07 32.25 -10.18
CA SER A 278 -6.08 33.25 -9.82
C SER A 278 -5.75 34.59 -10.47
N LYS A 279 -6.79 35.36 -10.81
CA LYS A 279 -6.61 36.75 -11.28
C LYS A 279 -6.08 37.67 -10.19
N THR A 280 -6.20 37.28 -8.92
CA THR A 280 -5.75 38.01 -7.74
C THR A 280 -4.32 37.65 -7.31
N ASP A 281 -3.63 36.79 -8.06
CA ASP A 281 -2.26 36.41 -7.74
C ASP A 281 -1.31 37.60 -7.85
N ALA A 282 -0.27 37.59 -7.00
CA ALA A 282 0.71 38.67 -6.90
C ALA A 282 1.40 38.93 -8.25
N MET A 283 1.70 40.22 -8.50
CA MET A 283 2.33 40.68 -9.73
C MET A 283 3.74 41.19 -9.43
N LEU A 284 4.61 41.18 -10.44
CA LEU A 284 5.94 41.76 -10.31
C LEU A 284 5.79 43.28 -10.27
N GLU A 285 5.99 43.86 -9.09
CA GLU A 285 5.91 45.30 -8.86
C GLU A 285 7.15 46.02 -9.38
N GLU A 286 8.30 45.35 -9.41
CA GLU A 286 9.55 45.90 -9.97
C GLU A 286 9.36 46.26 -11.44
N ASP A 287 9.63 47.52 -11.78
CA ASP A 287 9.72 47.97 -13.15
C ASP A 287 11.09 47.58 -13.71
N LEU A 288 11.10 46.92 -14.87
CA LEU A 288 12.29 46.50 -15.60
C LEU A 288 12.55 47.54 -16.72
N PRO A 289 13.32 48.61 -16.45
CA PRO A 289 13.45 49.73 -17.39
C PRO A 289 14.10 49.34 -18.72
N ASP A 290 14.93 48.28 -18.71
CA ASP A 290 15.64 47.78 -19.89
C ASP A 290 14.79 46.83 -20.75
N LEU A 291 13.58 46.48 -20.27
CA LEU A 291 12.66 45.60 -20.99
C LEU A 291 11.66 46.43 -21.81
N LEU A 292 11.89 46.47 -23.12
CA LEU A 292 10.91 46.95 -24.09
C LEU A 292 10.29 45.74 -24.81
N PRO A 293 8.95 45.56 -24.85
CA PRO A 293 7.85 46.43 -24.37
C PRO A 293 7.41 46.17 -22.91
N GLU A 294 6.62 47.10 -22.35
CA GLU A 294 6.01 46.98 -21.02
C GLU A 294 5.16 45.70 -20.87
N LEU A 295 5.33 45.04 -19.72
CA LEU A 295 4.61 43.81 -19.40
C LEU A 295 3.14 44.10 -19.06
N ARG A 296 2.23 43.42 -19.76
CA ARG A 296 0.79 43.41 -19.43
C ARG A 296 0.56 42.75 -18.06
N PRO A 297 -0.59 42.99 -17.39
CA PRO A 297 -0.83 42.44 -16.05
C PRO A 297 -0.67 40.92 -15.91
N TYR A 298 -1.09 40.13 -16.92
CA TYR A 298 -0.89 38.68 -16.89
C TYR A 298 0.58 38.28 -17.07
N GLN A 299 1.36 39.08 -17.81
CA GLN A 299 2.79 38.88 -17.97
C GLN A 299 3.52 39.24 -16.66
N ARG A 300 3.12 40.31 -15.96
CA ARG A 300 3.67 40.65 -14.64
C ARG A 300 3.42 39.55 -13.61
N ARG A 301 2.24 38.90 -13.63
CA ARG A 301 1.95 37.72 -12.78
C ARG A 301 2.81 36.51 -13.14
N ALA A 302 2.93 36.20 -14.43
CA ALA A 302 3.75 35.09 -14.89
C ALA A 302 5.24 35.31 -14.56
N ALA A 303 5.76 36.52 -14.79
CA ALA A 303 7.13 36.90 -14.44
C ALA A 303 7.36 36.82 -12.93
N TYR A 304 6.42 37.31 -12.12
CA TYR A 304 6.49 37.16 -10.66
C TYR A 304 6.58 35.70 -10.25
N TRP A 305 5.70 34.84 -10.76
CA TRP A 305 5.73 33.41 -10.47
C TRP A 305 7.05 32.77 -10.89
N MET A 306 7.55 33.07 -12.09
CA MET A 306 8.85 32.57 -12.58
C MET A 306 9.99 33.00 -11.66
N VAL A 307 10.04 34.28 -11.27
CA VAL A 307 11.06 34.80 -10.34
C VAL A 307 10.95 34.15 -8.97
N GLN A 308 9.74 33.95 -8.43
CA GLN A 308 9.56 33.22 -7.16
C GLN A 308 10.05 31.79 -7.26
N ARG A 309 9.77 31.08 -8.36
CA ARG A 309 10.29 29.73 -8.59
C ARG A 309 11.82 29.66 -8.62
N GLU A 310 12.49 30.71 -9.10
CA GLU A 310 13.95 30.81 -9.02
C GLU A 310 14.47 31.26 -7.63
N LYS A 311 13.73 32.12 -6.92
CA LYS A 311 14.13 32.72 -5.63
C LYS A 311 13.81 31.88 -4.40
N GLU A 312 12.72 31.13 -4.39
CA GLU A 312 12.20 30.38 -3.22
C GLU A 312 13.17 29.28 -2.71
N GLY A 313 14.31 29.08 -3.37
CA GLY A 313 15.44 28.30 -2.84
C GLY A 313 16.30 29.04 -1.81
N VAL A 314 16.10 30.34 -1.59
CA VAL A 314 16.96 31.18 -0.71
C VAL A 314 16.26 31.55 0.59
N GLU A 315 14.99 31.96 0.57
CA GLU A 315 14.23 32.35 1.76
C GLU A 315 12.73 32.30 1.43
N SER A 316 11.97 31.33 1.94
CA SER A 316 10.51 31.45 1.94
C SER A 316 9.90 30.92 3.23
N MET A 317 9.30 31.84 3.98
CA MET A 317 8.34 31.53 5.03
C MET A 317 7.03 31.10 4.37
N PRO A 318 6.36 30.04 4.88
CA PRO A 318 5.11 29.57 4.31
C PRO A 318 4.04 30.66 4.38
N ARG A 319 3.25 30.81 3.29
CA ARG A 319 2.06 31.65 3.30
C ARG A 319 1.12 31.17 4.40
N SER A 320 0.56 32.13 5.14
CA SER A 320 -0.36 31.85 6.25
C SER A 320 -1.59 31.09 5.72
N GLY A 321 -1.66 29.79 6.01
CA GLY A 321 -2.76 28.89 5.61
C GLY A 321 -2.36 27.70 4.74
N GLU A 322 -1.14 27.63 4.20
CA GLU A 322 -0.69 26.49 3.41
C GLU A 322 -0.23 25.32 4.29
N SER A 323 -0.57 24.09 3.89
CA SER A 323 -0.13 22.87 4.56
C SER A 323 1.39 22.87 4.66
N ARG A 324 1.92 22.70 5.87
CA ARG A 324 3.37 22.71 6.14
C ARG A 324 4.11 21.49 5.55
N PHE A 325 3.41 20.55 4.92
CA PHE A 325 3.95 19.29 4.40
C PHE A 325 3.45 19.02 2.99
N SER A 326 4.16 18.14 2.27
CA SER A 326 3.88 17.82 0.88
C SER A 326 2.40 17.50 0.61
N PRO A 327 1.78 18.03 -0.47
CA PRO A 327 0.38 17.79 -0.80
C PRO A 327 0.08 16.33 -1.19
N LEU A 328 1.12 15.52 -1.41
CA LEU A 328 0.99 14.09 -1.67
C LEU A 328 0.91 13.24 -0.39
N CYS A 329 1.03 13.88 0.79
CA CYS A 329 1.09 13.20 2.07
C CYS A 329 -0.13 13.55 2.92
N LEU A 330 -0.56 12.59 3.73
CA LEU A 330 -1.69 12.68 4.65
C LEU A 330 -1.21 12.52 6.08
N SER A 331 -1.86 13.22 7.01
CA SER A 331 -1.66 13.01 8.44
C SER A 331 -2.64 11.93 8.91
N VAL A 332 -2.14 10.91 9.61
CA VAL A 332 -2.94 9.80 10.16
C VAL A 332 -2.72 9.76 11.67
N GLU A 333 -3.78 9.92 12.43
CA GLU A 333 -3.75 9.90 13.90
C GLU A 333 -3.66 8.47 14.43
N PHE A 334 -2.82 8.25 15.44
CA PHE A 334 -2.77 6.96 16.13
C PHE A 334 -3.92 6.83 17.14
N LEU A 335 -4.40 5.61 17.35
CA LEU A 335 -5.51 5.37 18.28
C LEU A 335 -5.07 5.58 19.73
N GLY A 336 -5.91 6.29 20.49
CA GLY A 336 -5.70 6.49 21.93
C GLY A 336 -4.57 7.46 22.29
N THR A 337 -3.98 8.16 21.32
CA THR A 337 -2.94 9.17 21.55
C THR A 337 -3.18 10.41 20.69
N ASP A 338 -2.59 11.54 21.09
CA ASP A 338 -2.57 12.77 20.26
C ASP A 338 -1.46 12.75 19.19
N SER A 339 -0.75 11.63 19.07
CA SER A 339 0.35 11.47 18.13
C SER A 339 -0.17 11.06 16.75
N LYS A 340 0.61 11.38 15.72
CA LYS A 340 0.26 11.12 14.32
C LYS A 340 1.46 10.70 13.51
N MET A 341 1.20 9.95 12.45
CA MET A 341 2.15 9.70 11.37
C MET A 341 1.76 10.45 10.10
N PHE A 342 2.72 10.57 9.20
CA PHE A 342 2.51 11.03 7.84
C PHE A 342 2.60 9.84 6.90
N TYR A 343 1.67 9.76 5.96
CA TYR A 343 1.51 8.64 5.05
C TYR A 343 1.38 9.15 3.62
N ASN A 344 2.10 8.52 2.69
CA ASN A 344 1.91 8.75 1.26
C ASN A 344 1.05 7.63 0.63
N PRO A 345 -0.22 7.90 0.29
CA PRO A 345 -1.13 6.89 -0.26
C PRO A 345 -0.79 6.43 -1.68
N PHE A 346 0.17 7.07 -2.36
CA PHE A 346 0.60 6.71 -3.71
C PHE A 346 1.81 5.77 -3.71
N SER A 347 2.66 5.86 -2.69
CA SER A 347 3.88 5.05 -2.58
C SER A 347 3.85 4.07 -1.41
N GLY A 348 2.97 4.26 -0.42
CA GLY A 348 2.96 3.46 0.80
C GLY A 348 4.04 3.87 1.81
N ASN A 349 4.70 5.02 1.66
CA ASN A 349 5.73 5.45 2.61
C ASN A 349 5.10 6.05 3.87
N VAL A 350 5.78 5.88 5.00
CA VAL A 350 5.38 6.40 6.32
C VAL A 350 6.52 7.18 6.98
N SER A 351 6.18 8.17 7.80
CA SER A 351 7.13 8.97 8.58
C SER A 351 6.48 9.48 9.87
N LEU A 352 7.25 9.60 10.96
CA LEU A 352 6.80 10.29 12.18
C LEU A 352 6.91 11.81 12.06
N HIS A 353 7.65 12.30 11.07
CA HIS A 353 7.88 13.71 10.85
C HIS A 353 7.27 14.17 9.52
N PRO A 354 6.69 15.37 9.47
CA PRO A 354 6.21 15.92 8.22
C PRO A 354 7.37 16.07 7.25
N GLU A 355 7.21 15.57 6.03
CA GLU A 355 8.16 15.91 4.98
C GLU A 355 7.72 17.20 4.31
N HIS A 356 8.61 18.19 4.37
CA HIS A 356 8.44 19.42 3.62
C HIS A 356 8.59 19.11 2.13
N PRO A 357 7.82 19.78 1.25
CA PRO A 357 8.01 19.62 -0.19
C PRO A 357 9.51 19.80 -0.51
N SER A 358 10.04 18.87 -1.30
CA SER A 358 11.46 18.81 -1.65
C SER A 358 11.98 20.16 -2.16
N ALA A 359 13.29 20.38 -1.96
CA ALA A 359 14.04 21.56 -2.40
C ALA A 359 13.50 22.17 -3.68
N ASN A 360 13.22 23.47 -3.60
CA ASN A 360 12.59 24.23 -4.66
C ASN A 360 13.29 23.98 -6.00
N ILE A 361 12.60 23.31 -6.94
CA ILE A 361 13.15 23.03 -8.26
C ILE A 361 13.19 24.35 -9.02
N PHE A 362 14.38 24.79 -9.43
CA PHE A 362 14.55 25.97 -10.28
C PHE A 362 13.69 25.84 -11.55
N GLY A 363 12.95 26.89 -11.85
CA GLY A 363 11.99 26.94 -12.95
C GLY A 363 10.67 26.20 -12.71
N GLY A 364 9.98 25.91 -13.81
CA GLY A 364 8.66 25.28 -13.80
C GLY A 364 7.98 25.32 -15.17
N ILE A 365 6.73 24.86 -15.24
CA ILE A 365 5.96 24.81 -16.47
C ILE A 365 5.08 26.06 -16.56
N LEU A 366 5.38 26.94 -17.52
CA LEU A 366 4.50 28.04 -17.89
C LEU A 366 3.61 27.62 -19.06
N ALA A 367 2.37 27.24 -18.76
CA ALA A 367 1.36 26.90 -19.76
C ALA A 367 0.39 28.06 -19.97
N GLY A 368 0.05 28.36 -21.23
CA GLY A 368 -0.90 29.41 -21.57
C GLY A 368 -1.52 29.19 -22.94
N ASN A 369 -2.60 29.92 -23.22
CA ASN A 369 -3.25 29.86 -24.53
C ASN A 369 -2.30 30.33 -25.65
N PRO A 370 -2.51 29.94 -26.91
CA PRO A 370 -1.60 30.24 -28.01
C PRO A 370 -1.29 31.74 -28.22
N THR A 371 -2.23 32.62 -27.92
CA THR A 371 -2.03 34.08 -27.92
C THR A 371 -1.13 34.57 -26.78
N ALA A 372 -1.04 33.82 -25.68
CA ALA A 372 -0.10 34.03 -24.58
C ALA A 372 1.28 33.39 -24.83
N LEU A 373 1.39 32.42 -25.75
CA LEU A 373 2.68 31.82 -26.15
C LEU A 373 3.58 32.81 -26.92
N LEU A 374 3.02 33.75 -27.69
CA LEU A 374 3.79 34.86 -28.29
C LEU A 374 4.38 35.81 -27.22
N SER A 375 3.74 35.91 -26.04
CA SER A 375 4.27 36.67 -24.90
C SER A 375 5.27 35.90 -24.04
N LEU A 376 5.45 34.59 -24.26
CA LEU A 376 6.39 33.76 -23.50
C LEU A 376 7.85 34.10 -23.84
N ALA A 377 8.13 34.49 -25.09
CA ALA A 377 9.45 34.99 -25.48
C ALA A 377 9.81 36.29 -24.75
N VAL A 378 8.85 37.21 -24.63
CA VAL A 378 9.03 38.47 -23.86
C VAL A 378 9.24 38.17 -22.37
N LEU A 379 8.53 37.17 -21.82
CA LEU A 379 8.70 36.73 -20.43
C LEU A 379 10.05 36.08 -20.16
N LEU A 380 10.57 35.28 -21.09
CA LEU A 380 11.92 34.71 -20.99
C LEU A 380 12.99 35.80 -21.04
N VAL A 381 12.85 36.80 -21.92
CA VAL A 381 13.76 37.96 -21.95
C VAL A 381 13.67 38.76 -20.66
N ALA A 382 12.47 38.99 -20.14
CA ALA A 382 12.27 39.66 -18.85
C ALA A 382 12.95 38.91 -17.69
N MET A 383 12.83 37.58 -17.66
CA MET A 383 13.49 36.73 -16.65
C MET A 383 15.02 36.79 -16.77
N VAL A 384 15.56 36.75 -17.99
CA VAL A 384 17.02 36.87 -18.22
C VAL A 384 17.54 38.24 -17.81
N LEU A 385 16.84 39.33 -18.18
CA LEU A 385 17.20 40.68 -17.76
C LEU A 385 17.09 40.89 -16.25
N TRP A 386 16.21 40.16 -15.58
CA TRP A 386 16.06 40.22 -14.13
C TRP A 386 17.15 39.41 -13.39
N LEU A 387 17.66 38.33 -14.00
CA LEU A 387 18.73 37.49 -13.43
C LEU A 387 20.15 38.05 -13.64
N LEU A 388 20.33 38.95 -14.61
CA LEU A 388 21.57 39.69 -14.89
C LEU A 388 21.67 40.93 -14.02
#